data_AF-G3LRS7-F1
#
_entry.id   AF-G3LRS7-F1
#
_cell.length_a   1.000
_cell.length_b   1.000
_cell.length_c   1.000
_cell.angle_alpha   90.00
_cell.angle_beta   90.00
_cell.angle_gamma   90.00
#
_symmetry.space_group_name_H-M   'P 1'
#
loop_
_entity.id
_entity.type
_entity.pdbx_description
1 polymer ?
#
loop_
_entity_poly.entity_id
_entity_poly.type
_entity_poly.pdbx_seq_one_letter_code
_entity_poly.pdbx_strand_id
1 'polypeptide(L)'
;SVNMGARIMVFTSGPATRGPGIVVDSDLSHSIRTHRDIITGRVSYYDKSCGFYKKLAKRLCDTSAVLDVFACSIDQVGAAELRYAVEMSGGFLLLGETFESEQFKKCLRHIFSRDADGNLSMYFDVSLEVVTTKDMRICGALGPVVSLKQKNDIVSETEIGEGGTYIWKTSTVTNKTCV
;
A
#
# COMPACT_ATOMS: atom_id res chain seq x y z
N SER A 1 23.23 -8.27 1.23
CA SER A 1 22.37 -8.19 2.44
C SER A 1 21.24 -9.17 2.27
N VAL A 2 20.85 -9.90 3.31
CA VAL A 2 19.64 -10.73 3.27
C VAL A 2 18.46 -9.77 3.42
N ASN A 3 17.59 -9.69 2.42
CA ASN A 3 16.30 -9.01 2.58
C ASN A 3 15.45 -9.90 3.49
N MET A 4 15.04 -9.37 4.65
CA MET A 4 14.14 -10.05 5.56
C MET A 4 12.79 -9.34 5.50
N GLY A 5 11.72 -10.13 5.39
CA GLY A 5 10.36 -9.61 5.46
C GLY A 5 10.13 -8.82 6.74
N ALA A 6 9.58 -7.62 6.61
CA ALA A 6 9.29 -6.74 7.74
C ALA A 6 7.87 -6.16 7.63
N ARG A 7 7.25 -5.89 8.77
CA ARG A 7 5.93 -5.23 8.84
C ARG A 7 6.02 -3.99 9.72
N ILE A 8 5.72 -2.84 9.13
CA ILE A 8 5.68 -1.54 9.78
C ILE A 8 4.22 -1.21 10.05
N MET A 9 3.83 -1.13 11.33
CA MET A 9 2.46 -0.83 11.73
C MET A 9 2.39 0.59 12.29
N VAL A 10 1.67 1.47 11.59
CA VAL A 10 1.47 2.86 11.99
C VAL A 10 0.09 3.01 12.60
N PHE A 11 0.04 3.57 13.81
CA PHE A 11 -1.19 3.92 14.50
C PHE A 11 -1.29 5.45 14.55
N THR A 12 -2.32 6.02 13.96
CA THR A 12 -2.52 7.48 13.91
C THR A 12 -3.93 7.88 14.31
N SER A 13 -4.06 9.06 14.89
CA SER A 13 -5.35 9.64 15.31
C SER A 13 -5.69 10.95 14.60
N GLY A 14 -5.06 11.20 13.45
CA GLY A 14 -5.27 12.42 12.69
C GLY A 14 -4.34 12.53 11.47
N PRO A 15 -4.46 13.63 10.72
CA PRO A 15 -3.62 13.89 9.56
C PRO A 15 -2.21 14.33 9.96
N ALA A 16 -1.24 14.09 9.09
CA ALA A 16 0.10 14.65 9.25
C ALA A 16 0.07 16.18 9.06
N THR A 17 0.50 16.94 10.07
CA THR A 17 0.49 18.42 10.04
C THR A 17 1.87 19.06 9.85
N ARG A 18 2.92 18.24 9.77
CA ARG A 18 4.31 18.68 9.61
C ARG A 18 5.12 17.70 8.79
N GLY A 19 6.17 18.20 8.14
CA GLY A 19 7.17 17.40 7.45
C GLY A 19 6.74 16.84 6.10
N PRO A 20 7.57 15.95 5.50
CA PRO A 20 7.21 15.25 4.27
C PRO A 20 5.96 14.40 4.47
N GLY A 21 5.00 14.50 3.55
CA GLY A 21 3.72 13.80 3.67
C GLY A 21 2.64 14.58 4.43
N ILE A 22 2.84 15.87 4.71
CA ILE A 22 1.84 16.79 5.28
C ILE A 22 0.51 16.76 4.51
N VAL A 23 -0.61 16.83 5.22
CA VAL A 23 -1.97 16.75 4.66
C VAL A 23 -2.72 18.08 4.84
N VAL A 24 -2.52 18.72 5.99
CA VAL A 24 -3.16 19.99 6.37
C VAL A 24 -2.22 20.74 7.31
N ASP A 25 -2.34 22.06 7.38
CA ASP A 25 -1.63 22.86 8.37
C ASP A 25 -2.12 22.58 9.80
N SER A 26 -1.30 22.94 10.79
CA SER A 26 -1.71 22.86 12.20
C SER A 26 -2.69 23.96 12.61
N ASP A 27 -2.85 25.01 11.81
CA ASP A 27 -3.86 26.05 12.05
C ASP A 27 -5.24 25.55 11.60
N LEU A 28 -6.18 25.50 12.55
CA LEU A 28 -7.56 25.04 12.36
C LEU A 28 -8.38 25.96 11.44
N SER A 29 -7.89 27.16 11.12
CA SER A 29 -8.48 28.00 10.07
C SER A 29 -8.40 27.34 8.69
N HIS A 30 -7.43 26.43 8.49
CA HIS A 30 -7.27 25.65 7.28
C HIS A 30 -8.03 24.32 7.38
N SER A 31 -9.09 24.19 6.59
CA SER A 31 -9.86 22.95 6.48
C SER A 31 -9.08 21.84 5.77
N ILE A 32 -9.28 20.60 6.20
CA ILE A 32 -8.79 19.44 5.46
C ILE A 32 -9.47 19.37 4.09
N ARG A 33 -8.69 19.17 3.03
CA ARG A 33 -9.18 19.00 1.66
C ARG A 33 -10.31 17.99 1.52
N THR A 34 -11.22 18.28 0.58
CA THR A 34 -12.33 17.42 0.16
C THR A 34 -12.12 16.85 -1.24
N HIS A 35 -12.98 15.93 -1.67
CA HIS A 35 -13.00 15.47 -3.07
C HIS A 35 -13.17 16.61 -4.08
N ARG A 36 -14.01 17.60 -3.77
CA ARG A 36 -14.21 18.77 -4.64
C ARG A 36 -12.92 19.57 -4.80
N ASP A 37 -12.17 19.74 -3.71
CA ASP A 37 -10.91 20.48 -3.74
C ASP A 37 -9.88 19.77 -4.61
N ILE A 38 -9.77 18.45 -4.50
CA ILE A 38 -8.90 17.63 -5.37
C ILE A 38 -9.29 17.78 -6.84
N ILE A 39 -10.59 17.63 -7.16
CA ILE A 39 -11.09 17.72 -8.55
C ILE A 39 -10.87 19.12 -9.15
N THR A 40 -11.03 20.16 -8.33
CA THR A 40 -10.87 21.55 -8.77
C THR A 40 -9.44 22.06 -8.68
N GLY A 41 -8.49 21.22 -8.25
CA GLY A 41 -7.07 21.58 -8.09
C GLY A 41 -6.78 22.53 -6.93
N ARG A 42 -7.73 22.72 -6.00
CA ARG A 42 -7.59 23.60 -4.82
C ARG A 42 -6.93 22.86 -3.66
N VAL A 43 -5.76 22.27 -3.91
CA VAL A 43 -5.05 21.42 -2.94
C VAL A 43 -3.61 21.88 -2.72
N SER A 44 -3.31 22.39 -1.53
CA SER A 44 -1.96 22.91 -1.22
C SER A 44 -0.91 21.81 -1.05
N TYR A 45 -1.31 20.65 -0.50
CA TYR A 45 -0.36 19.60 -0.10
C TYR A 45 -0.50 18.27 -0.84
N TYR A 46 -1.66 18.01 -1.44
CA TYR A 46 -2.04 16.69 -1.93
C TYR A 46 -1.01 16.06 -2.88
N ASP A 47 -0.65 16.76 -3.96
CA ASP A 47 0.26 16.21 -4.99
C ASP A 47 1.69 15.98 -4.45
N LYS A 48 2.19 16.93 -3.66
CA LYS A 48 3.51 16.82 -3.01
C LYS A 48 3.58 15.63 -2.07
N SER A 49 2.52 15.42 -1.29
CA SER A 49 2.44 14.33 -0.32
C SER A 49 2.21 12.97 -0.98
N CYS A 50 1.37 12.90 -2.03
CA CYS A 50 1.27 11.73 -2.88
C CYS A 50 2.64 11.35 -3.50
N GLY A 51 3.40 12.34 -3.96
CA GLY A 51 4.75 12.13 -4.48
C GLY A 51 5.72 11.57 -3.44
N PHE A 52 5.62 12.02 -2.18
CA PHE A 52 6.40 11.46 -1.08
C PHE A 52 6.04 9.99 -0.81
N TYR A 53 4.75 9.66 -0.66
CA TYR A 53 4.32 8.29 -0.38
C TYR A 53 4.57 7.34 -1.55
N LYS A 54 4.53 7.80 -2.81
CA LYS A 54 4.98 7.02 -3.97
C LYS A 54 6.46 6.62 -3.89
N LYS A 55 7.33 7.53 -3.45
CA LYS A 55 8.75 7.21 -3.20
C LYS A 55 8.93 6.24 -2.04
N LEU A 56 8.11 6.37 -0.99
CA LEU A 56 8.09 5.43 0.13
C LEU A 56 7.67 4.03 -0.31
N ALA A 57 6.62 3.91 -1.14
CA ALA A 57 6.13 2.66 -1.70
C ALA A 57 7.25 1.86 -2.39
N LYS A 58 8.04 2.52 -3.24
CA LYS A 58 9.19 1.91 -3.91
C LYS A 58 10.21 1.35 -2.91
N ARG A 59 10.58 2.15 -1.90
CA ARG A 59 11.53 1.74 -0.85
C ARG A 59 11.02 0.54 -0.05
N LEU A 60 9.74 0.52 0.30
CA LEU A 60 9.11 -0.59 1.01
C LEU A 60 9.25 -1.89 0.21
N CYS A 61 8.92 -1.86 -1.08
CA CYS A 61 9.02 -3.03 -1.96
C CYS A 61 10.47 -3.52 -2.16
N ASP A 62 11.40 -2.58 -2.33
CA ASP A 62 12.83 -2.90 -2.48
C ASP A 62 13.39 -3.63 -1.23
N THR A 63 12.91 -3.24 -0.04
CA THR A 63 13.32 -3.83 1.25
C THR A 63 12.44 -4.99 1.74
N SER A 64 11.42 -5.40 0.96
CA SER A 64 10.44 -6.42 1.37
C SER A 64 9.70 -6.07 2.67
N ALA A 65 9.46 -4.77 2.87
CA ALA A 65 8.73 -4.23 4.00
C ALA A 65 7.28 -3.92 3.62
N VAL A 66 6.38 -4.15 4.57
CA VAL A 66 4.94 -3.87 4.49
C VAL A 66 4.63 -2.64 5.32
N LEU A 67 3.74 -1.78 4.84
CA LEU A 67 3.21 -0.66 5.60
C LEU A 67 1.72 -0.85 5.90
N ASP A 68 1.41 -1.12 7.17
CA ASP A 68 0.04 -1.08 7.68
C ASP A 68 -0.24 0.29 8.31
N VAL A 69 -1.43 0.83 8.06
CA VAL A 69 -1.91 2.08 8.65
C VAL A 69 -3.26 1.84 9.33
N PHE A 70 -3.27 1.99 10.64
CA PHE A 70 -4.45 1.98 11.47
C PHE A 70 -4.74 3.40 11.92
N ALA A 71 -5.80 3.97 11.40
CA ALA A 71 -6.15 5.34 11.66
C ALA A 71 -7.50 5.41 12.38
N CYS A 72 -7.52 6.00 13.57
CA CYS A 72 -8.73 6.19 14.37
C CYS A 72 -8.93 7.66 14.68
N SER A 73 -9.83 8.31 13.95
CA SER A 73 -10.05 9.76 14.00
C SER A 73 -11.49 10.08 13.61
N ILE A 74 -12.04 11.16 14.18
CA ILE A 74 -13.37 11.68 13.81
C ILE A 74 -13.29 12.44 12.47
N ASP A 75 -12.11 13.00 12.15
CA ASP A 75 -11.83 13.68 10.88
C ASP A 75 -10.85 12.87 10.02
N GLN A 76 -10.58 13.33 8.80
CA GLN A 76 -9.71 12.68 7.83
C GLN A 76 -8.24 12.60 8.31
N VAL A 77 -7.57 11.53 7.89
CA VAL A 77 -6.21 11.17 8.38
C VAL A 77 -5.11 11.24 7.31
N GLY A 78 -5.44 11.69 6.10
CA GLY A 78 -4.50 11.65 4.98
C GLY A 78 -4.48 10.31 4.22
N ALA A 79 -5.54 9.51 4.34
CA ALA A 79 -5.64 8.19 3.71
C ALA A 79 -5.42 8.26 2.18
N ALA A 80 -5.91 9.31 1.53
CA ALA A 80 -5.79 9.48 0.08
C ALA A 80 -4.32 9.62 -0.38
N GLU A 81 -3.50 10.35 0.38
CA GLU A 81 -2.10 10.59 0.09
C GLU A 81 -1.23 9.34 0.30
N LEU A 82 -1.50 8.59 1.37
CA LEU A 82 -0.71 7.40 1.75
C LEU A 82 -1.18 6.09 1.12
N ARG A 83 -2.40 6.08 0.52
CA ARG A 83 -3.06 4.89 -0.05
C ARG A 83 -2.12 4.05 -0.90
N TYR A 84 -1.40 4.68 -1.82
CA TYR A 84 -0.51 3.98 -2.75
C TYR A 84 0.63 3.24 -2.03
N ALA A 85 1.20 3.81 -0.96
CA ALA A 85 2.27 3.15 -0.22
C ALA A 85 1.77 1.89 0.52
N VAL A 86 0.58 1.97 1.11
CA VAL A 86 -0.05 0.83 1.79
C VAL A 86 -0.39 -0.26 0.79
N GLU A 87 -1.13 0.08 -0.28
CA GLU A 87 -1.57 -0.87 -1.30
C GLU A 87 -0.39 -1.60 -1.97
N MET A 88 0.62 -0.87 -2.46
CA MET A 88 1.73 -1.48 -3.19
C MET A 88 2.59 -2.39 -2.30
N SER A 89 2.64 -2.11 -0.99
CA SER A 89 3.34 -2.96 -0.02
C SER A 89 2.52 -4.17 0.43
N GLY A 90 1.25 -4.28 0.02
CA GLY A 90 0.33 -5.33 0.47
C GLY A 90 -0.18 -5.16 1.90
N GLY A 91 -0.06 -3.96 2.47
CA GLY A 91 -0.43 -3.67 3.85
C GLY A 91 -1.92 -3.37 4.04
N PHE A 92 -2.32 -3.30 5.31
CA PHE A 92 -3.69 -2.99 5.72
C PHE A 92 -3.89 -1.49 5.91
N LEU A 93 -4.97 -0.95 5.34
CA LEU A 93 -5.49 0.38 5.67
C LEU A 93 -6.80 0.21 6.45
N LEU A 94 -6.77 0.50 7.75
CA LEU A 94 -7.97 0.50 8.60
C LEU A 94 -8.30 1.94 9.00
N LEU A 95 -9.51 2.37 8.68
CA LEU A 95 -10.06 3.65 9.11
C LEU A 95 -11.19 3.39 10.10
N GLY A 96 -11.14 4.04 11.25
CA GLY A 96 -12.16 3.98 12.28
C GLY A 96 -12.22 5.30 13.06
N GLU A 97 -13.06 5.34 14.09
CA GLU A 97 -13.22 6.53 14.93
C GLU A 97 -12.36 6.43 16.21
N THR A 98 -12.26 5.24 16.80
CA THR A 98 -11.53 4.99 18.04
C THR A 98 -10.86 3.62 18.06
N PHE A 99 -9.65 3.59 18.65
CA PHE A 99 -8.90 2.36 18.91
C PHE A 99 -9.56 1.49 20.00
N GLU A 100 -10.49 2.04 20.77
CA GLU A 100 -11.23 1.27 21.78
C GLU A 100 -12.33 0.40 21.17
N SER A 101 -12.67 0.62 19.90
CA SER A 101 -13.71 -0.12 19.21
C SER A 101 -13.39 -1.61 19.11
N GLU A 102 -14.40 -2.46 19.33
CA GLU A 102 -14.24 -3.91 19.16
C GLU A 102 -13.91 -4.28 17.72
N GLN A 103 -14.32 -3.45 16.74
CA GLN A 103 -13.97 -3.63 15.34
C GLN A 103 -12.45 -3.51 15.13
N PHE A 104 -11.82 -2.44 15.62
CA PHE A 104 -10.36 -2.29 15.54
C PHE A 104 -9.64 -3.45 16.23
N LYS A 105 -10.02 -3.80 17.46
CA LYS A 105 -9.39 -4.90 18.21
C LYS A 105 -9.52 -6.24 17.48
N LYS A 106 -10.69 -6.53 16.88
CA LYS A 106 -10.91 -7.76 16.09
C LYS A 106 -10.04 -7.77 14.83
N CYS A 107 -9.97 -6.66 14.09
CA CYS A 107 -9.13 -6.55 12.91
C CYS A 107 -7.65 -6.76 13.25
N LEU A 108 -7.15 -6.09 14.29
CA LEU A 108 -5.75 -6.23 14.71
C LEU A 108 -5.41 -7.67 15.11
N ARG A 109 -6.28 -8.36 15.86
CA ARG A 109 -6.09 -9.79 16.17
C ARG A 109 -6.08 -10.67 14.93
N HIS A 110 -6.94 -10.40 13.94
CA HIS A 110 -7.04 -11.20 12.73
C HIS A 110 -5.75 -11.15 11.89
N ILE A 111 -5.05 -10.01 11.90
CA ILE A 111 -3.77 -9.84 11.22
C ILE A 111 -2.70 -10.81 11.74
N PHE A 112 -2.77 -11.19 13.02
CA PHE A 112 -1.89 -12.16 13.66
C PHE A 112 -2.55 -13.54 13.83
N SER A 113 -3.53 -13.86 12.99
CA SER A 113 -4.11 -15.20 12.95
C SER A 113 -3.03 -16.23 12.67
N ARG A 114 -3.23 -17.43 13.25
CA ARG A 114 -2.30 -18.54 13.15
C ARG A 114 -2.94 -19.73 12.45
N ASP A 115 -2.12 -20.54 11.79
CA ASP A 115 -2.52 -21.82 11.23
C ASP A 115 -2.59 -22.93 12.30
N ALA A 116 -2.87 -24.16 11.86
CA ALA A 116 -2.98 -25.33 12.73
C ALA A 116 -1.67 -25.67 13.46
N ASP A 117 -0.52 -25.27 12.88
CA ASP A 117 0.81 -25.49 13.43
C ASP A 117 1.26 -24.33 14.36
N GLY A 118 0.43 -23.29 14.49
CA GLY A 118 0.70 -22.13 15.33
C GLY A 118 1.58 -21.06 14.67
N ASN A 119 1.85 -21.17 13.37
CA ASN A 119 2.58 -20.16 12.61
C ASN A 119 1.66 -19.02 12.20
N LEU A 120 2.20 -17.82 12.05
CA LEU A 120 1.41 -16.67 11.60
C LEU A 120 1.01 -16.84 10.12
N SER A 121 -0.26 -16.60 9.80
CA SER A 121 -0.82 -16.66 8.44
C SER A 121 -0.46 -15.41 7.61
N MET A 122 0.83 -15.09 7.55
CA MET A 122 1.39 -13.99 6.77
C MET A 122 2.69 -14.43 6.11
N TYR A 123 2.83 -14.12 4.83
CA TYR A 123 4.00 -14.49 4.03
C TYR A 123 4.64 -13.21 3.51
N PHE A 124 5.96 -13.18 3.46
CA PHE A 124 6.73 -11.99 3.07
C PHE A 124 7.70 -12.32 1.93
N ASP A 125 8.14 -11.27 1.24
CA ASP A 125 9.13 -11.35 0.16
C ASP A 125 8.76 -12.35 -0.95
N VAL A 126 7.57 -12.14 -1.54
CA VAL A 126 7.01 -13.07 -2.52
C VAL A 126 7.31 -12.61 -3.94
N SER A 127 7.79 -13.54 -4.77
CA SER A 127 7.93 -13.35 -6.21
C SER A 127 6.82 -14.11 -6.95
N LEU A 128 6.16 -13.42 -7.87
CA LEU A 128 5.15 -13.98 -8.76
C LEU A 128 5.72 -14.01 -10.17
N GLU A 129 5.95 -15.21 -10.71
CA GLU A 129 6.38 -15.40 -12.09
C GLU A 129 5.23 -16.03 -12.89
N VAL A 130 4.93 -15.46 -14.05
CA VAL A 130 3.90 -15.98 -14.95
C VAL A 130 4.57 -16.56 -16.19
N VAL A 131 4.23 -17.80 -16.50
CA VAL A 131 4.71 -18.53 -17.66
C VAL A 131 3.51 -18.88 -18.55
N THR A 132 3.61 -18.56 -19.83
CA THR A 132 2.55 -18.80 -20.82
C THR A 132 3.10 -19.54 -22.04
N THR A 133 2.18 -20.00 -22.90
CA THR A 133 2.56 -20.45 -24.25
C THR A 133 3.03 -19.28 -25.10
N LYS A 134 3.76 -19.57 -26.18
CA LYS A 134 4.36 -18.55 -27.07
C LYS A 134 3.34 -17.64 -27.76
N ASP A 135 2.09 -18.10 -27.90
CA ASP A 135 1.01 -17.36 -28.56
C ASP A 135 0.27 -16.40 -27.61
N MET A 136 0.59 -16.43 -26.32
CA MET A 136 0.00 -15.55 -25.31
C MET A 136 1.04 -14.57 -24.78
N ARG A 137 0.67 -13.29 -24.79
CA ARG A 137 1.47 -12.20 -24.21
C ARG A 137 0.80 -11.60 -22.99
N ILE A 138 1.60 -11.13 -22.04
CA ILE A 138 1.15 -10.53 -20.78
C ILE A 138 1.32 -9.01 -20.86
N CYS A 139 0.24 -8.27 -20.62
CA CYS A 139 0.26 -6.81 -20.60
C CYS A 139 0.68 -6.23 -19.24
N GLY A 140 0.44 -6.96 -18.15
CA GLY A 140 0.77 -6.54 -16.80
C GLY A 140 -0.15 -7.15 -15.74
N ALA A 141 -0.07 -6.64 -14.53
CA ALA A 141 -0.86 -7.09 -13.38
C ALA A 141 -1.56 -5.91 -12.67
N LEU A 142 -2.69 -6.19 -12.02
CA LEU A 142 -3.46 -5.22 -11.25
C LEU A 142 -3.63 -5.72 -9.81
N GLY A 143 -2.81 -5.23 -8.90
CA GLY A 143 -2.87 -5.64 -7.51
C GLY A 143 -1.69 -5.10 -6.70
N PRO A 144 -1.49 -5.60 -5.47
CA PRO A 144 -0.39 -5.20 -4.58
C PRO A 144 0.93 -5.82 -5.03
N VAL A 145 1.36 -5.54 -6.25
CA VAL A 145 2.56 -6.09 -6.87
C VAL A 145 3.37 -5.00 -7.52
N VAL A 146 4.69 -5.15 -7.59
CA VAL A 146 5.59 -4.24 -8.31
C VAL A 146 6.28 -5.00 -9.42
N SER A 147 6.30 -4.41 -10.61
CA SER A 147 7.02 -4.96 -11.76
C SER A 147 8.53 -5.00 -11.53
N LEU A 148 9.17 -6.16 -11.73
CA LEU A 148 10.64 -6.28 -11.70
C LEU A 148 11.30 -5.90 -13.03
N LYS A 149 10.51 -5.45 -14.02
CA LYS A 149 10.97 -4.94 -15.32
C LYS A 149 11.89 -5.90 -16.09
N GLN A 150 11.72 -7.21 -15.87
CA GLN A 150 12.38 -8.25 -16.67
C GLN A 150 11.49 -8.62 -17.86
N LYS A 151 12.06 -8.69 -19.06
CA LYS A 151 11.34 -8.94 -20.31
C LYS A 151 11.85 -10.20 -21.02
N ASN A 152 10.93 -10.88 -21.71
CA ASN A 152 11.16 -12.01 -22.60
C ASN A 152 10.06 -12.01 -23.68
N ASP A 153 10.01 -13.06 -24.50
CA ASP A 153 9.10 -13.15 -25.67
C ASP A 153 7.60 -13.12 -25.31
N ILE A 154 7.24 -13.37 -24.05
CA ILE A 154 5.83 -13.38 -23.58
C ILE A 154 5.39 -12.03 -23.02
N VAL A 155 6.26 -11.03 -22.91
CA VAL A 155 5.87 -9.69 -22.44
C VAL A 155 5.32 -8.88 -23.61
N SER A 156 4.11 -8.33 -23.44
CA SER A 156 3.47 -7.47 -24.44
C SER A 156 4.14 -6.10 -24.53
N GLU A 157 4.09 -5.48 -25.70
CA GLU A 157 4.42 -4.06 -25.87
C GLU A 157 3.37 -3.14 -25.24
N THR A 158 2.11 -3.61 -25.21
CA THR A 158 1.02 -2.91 -24.53
C THR A 158 1.10 -3.17 -23.03
N GLU A 159 1.33 -2.12 -22.23
CA GLU A 159 1.38 -2.21 -20.78
C GLU A 159 0.03 -1.84 -20.13
N ILE A 160 -0.45 -2.66 -19.19
CA ILE A 160 -1.64 -2.39 -18.37
C ILE A 160 -1.25 -2.57 -16.90
N GLY A 161 -1.50 -1.56 -16.06
CA GLY A 161 -1.15 -1.61 -14.64
C GLY A 161 0.36 -1.71 -14.44
N GLU A 162 0.79 -2.67 -13.60
CA GLU A 162 2.21 -2.98 -13.38
C GLU A 162 2.71 -3.87 -14.52
N GLY A 163 2.95 -3.26 -15.68
CA GLY A 163 3.33 -3.92 -16.91
C GLY A 163 4.84 -4.01 -17.17
N GLY A 164 5.16 -4.43 -18.39
CA GLY A 164 6.52 -4.49 -18.90
C GLY A 164 7.37 -5.57 -18.24
N THR A 165 6.72 -6.62 -17.71
CA THR A 165 7.41 -7.77 -17.11
C THR A 165 6.57 -9.04 -17.13
N TYR A 166 7.23 -10.19 -16.93
CA TYR A 166 6.60 -11.48 -16.64
C TYR A 166 6.79 -11.91 -15.17
N ILE A 167 7.50 -11.09 -14.39
CA ILE A 167 7.81 -11.38 -12.98
C ILE A 167 7.60 -10.14 -12.11
N TRP A 168 6.83 -10.32 -11.04
CA TRP A 168 6.51 -9.30 -10.06
C TRP A 168 7.03 -9.67 -8.68
N LYS A 169 7.15 -8.66 -7.83
CA LYS A 169 7.42 -8.83 -6.41
C LYS A 169 6.30 -8.20 -5.59
N THR A 170 5.98 -8.81 -4.45
CA THR A 170 5.13 -8.21 -3.44
C THR A 170 5.74 -8.39 -2.05
N SER A 171 5.63 -7.38 -1.19
CA SER A 171 6.23 -7.45 0.16
C SER A 171 5.50 -8.44 1.05
N THR A 172 4.19 -8.65 0.87
CA THR A 172 3.42 -9.65 1.62
C THR A 172 2.22 -10.18 0.87
N VAL A 173 1.83 -11.42 1.18
CA VAL A 173 0.55 -12.00 0.75
C VAL A 173 -0.14 -12.66 1.92
N THR A 174 -1.47 -12.71 1.82
CA THR A 174 -2.36 -13.50 2.68
C THR A 174 -3.16 -14.45 1.80
N ASN A 175 -3.92 -15.36 2.42
CA ASN A 175 -4.88 -16.20 1.71
C ASN A 175 -6.04 -15.42 1.04
N LYS A 176 -6.11 -14.10 1.24
CA LYS A 176 -7.09 -13.20 0.63
C LYS A 176 -6.49 -12.29 -0.45
N THR A 177 -5.19 -12.37 -0.70
CA THR A 177 -4.52 -11.52 -1.69
C THR A 177 -4.87 -11.99 -3.10
N CYS A 178 -5.33 -11.06 -3.94
CA CYS A 178 -5.63 -11.27 -5.36
C CYS A 178 -4.85 -10.26 -6.22
N VAL A 179 -4.40 -10.70 -7.39
CA VAL A 179 -3.62 -9.95 -8.39
C VAL A 179 -4.19 -10.26 -9.77
#